data_AF-A0A1W6PVE5-F1
#
_entry.id   AF-A0A1W6PVE5-F1
#
_cell.length_a   1.000
_cell.length_b   1.000
_cell.length_c   1.000
_cell.angle_alpha   90.00
_cell.angle_beta   90.00
_cell.angle_gamma   90.00
#
_symmetry.space_group_name_H-M   'P 1'
#
loop_
_entity.id
_entity.type
_entity.pdbx_description
1 polymer ?
#
loop_
_entity_poly.entity_id
_entity_poly.type
_entity_poly.pdbx_seq_one_letter_code
_entity_poly.pdbx_strand_id
1 'polypeptide(L)'
;MEQNTKEGRQRLRDGYIEMAEQMQPNAFVTLATNGSGDLHEMTRLIGKFCGMMDRELLGHKWHTLPAEERTDGIFFIEHTKTNIHAHGLLKFPDCPDADLSVLTAFKWSRLTRAGETNFQPIYDAGGVAGYCTKEMQSFSFDGDQVVLVRQFMKH
;
A
#
# COMPACT_ATOMS: atom_id res chain seq x y z
N MET A 1 -26.83 17.04 11.28
CA MET A 1 -25.46 17.31 10.75
C MET A 1 -24.55 16.08 10.85
N GLU A 2 -24.66 15.25 11.89
CA GLU A 2 -23.84 14.03 12.05
C GLU A 2 -24.10 12.92 11.01
N GLN A 3 -25.36 12.64 10.64
CA GLN A 3 -25.71 11.63 9.62
C GLN A 3 -25.01 11.87 8.27
N ASN A 4 -24.92 13.14 7.85
CA ASN A 4 -24.28 13.55 6.59
C ASN A 4 -22.76 13.25 6.59
N THR A 5 -22.11 13.24 7.77
CA THR A 5 -20.68 12.89 7.88
C THR A 5 -20.42 11.38 7.89
N LYS A 6 -21.33 10.58 8.48
CA LYS A 6 -21.21 9.12 8.48
C LYS A 6 -21.45 8.55 7.08
N GLU A 7 -22.51 9.01 6.41
CA GLU A 7 -22.80 8.63 5.02
C GLU A 7 -21.70 9.12 4.06
N GLY A 8 -21.12 10.30 4.31
CA GLY A 8 -19.95 10.79 3.59
C GLY A 8 -18.73 9.87 3.74
N ARG A 9 -18.37 9.49 4.98
CA ARG A 9 -17.26 8.57 5.24
C ARG A 9 -17.50 7.18 4.65
N GLN A 10 -18.73 6.68 4.70
CA GLN A 10 -19.08 5.40 4.08
C GLN A 10 -18.90 5.46 2.56
N ARG A 11 -19.43 6.50 1.89
CA ARG A 11 -19.24 6.68 0.44
C ARG A 11 -17.77 6.79 0.04
N LEU A 12 -16.96 7.50 0.82
CA LEU A 12 -15.53 7.60 0.59
C LEU A 12 -14.85 6.23 0.72
N ARG A 13 -15.17 5.47 1.78
CA ARG A 13 -14.67 4.11 1.98
C ARG A 13 -15.06 3.18 0.82
N ASP A 14 -16.32 3.21 0.40
CA ASP A 14 -16.81 2.37 -0.70
C ASP A 14 -16.07 2.71 -2.01
N GLY A 15 -15.81 4.00 -2.29
CA GLY A 15 -15.02 4.42 -3.44
C GLY A 15 -13.56 3.93 -3.44
N TYR A 16 -12.92 3.89 -2.26
CA TYR A 16 -11.58 3.31 -2.15
C TYR A 16 -11.57 1.79 -2.29
N ILE A 17 -12.60 1.10 -1.80
CA ILE A 17 -12.76 -0.35 -2.02
C ILE A 17 -12.90 -0.63 -3.51
N GLU A 18 -13.80 0.07 -4.20
CA GLU A 18 -14.01 -0.05 -5.64
C GLU A 18 -12.71 0.23 -6.43
N MET A 19 -12.00 1.31 -6.08
CA MET A 19 -10.71 1.64 -6.70
C MET A 19 -9.67 0.53 -6.49
N ALA A 20 -9.54 0.01 -5.27
CA ALA A 20 -8.58 -1.05 -4.95
C ALA A 20 -8.90 -2.35 -5.73
N GLU A 21 -10.18 -2.69 -5.90
CA GLU A 21 -10.59 -3.84 -6.72
C GLU A 21 -10.25 -3.65 -8.19
N GLN A 22 -10.51 -2.45 -8.75
CA GLN A 22 -10.21 -2.12 -10.15
C GLN A 22 -8.71 -2.20 -10.48
N MET A 23 -7.84 -2.01 -9.49
CA MET A 23 -6.38 -2.18 -9.65
C MET A 23 -5.95 -3.64 -9.84
N GLN A 24 -6.85 -4.61 -9.61
CA GLN A 24 -6.59 -6.05 -9.75
C GLN A 24 -5.34 -6.50 -8.97
N PRO A 25 -5.28 -6.25 -7.65
CA PRO A 25 -4.11 -6.58 -6.85
C PRO A 25 -3.93 -8.09 -6.74
N ASN A 26 -2.69 -8.55 -6.78
CA ASN A 26 -2.31 -9.95 -6.57
C ASN A 26 -1.65 -10.19 -5.21
N ALA A 27 -1.36 -9.13 -4.44
CA ALA A 27 -0.70 -9.23 -3.15
C ALA A 27 -1.25 -8.24 -2.13
N PHE A 28 -1.39 -8.71 -0.90
CA PHE A 28 -1.60 -7.92 0.30
C PHE A 28 -0.27 -7.80 1.04
N VAL A 29 0.11 -6.58 1.38
CA VAL A 29 1.37 -6.31 2.08
C VAL A 29 1.11 -5.40 3.27
N THR A 30 1.47 -5.84 4.47
CA THR A 30 1.61 -4.94 5.62
C THR A 30 3.07 -4.54 5.78
N LEU A 31 3.34 -3.24 5.88
CA LEU A 31 4.66 -2.68 6.15
C LEU A 31 4.60 -1.90 7.46
N ALA A 32 5.34 -2.32 8.49
CA ALA A 32 5.41 -1.62 9.77
C ALA A 32 6.82 -1.08 10.03
N THR A 33 6.94 0.09 10.65
CA THR A 33 8.26 0.69 10.99
C THR A 33 8.69 0.43 12.43
N ASN A 34 7.81 -0.11 13.28
CA ASN A 34 8.05 -0.42 14.70
C ASN A 34 8.47 0.79 15.57
N GLY A 35 7.93 1.97 15.25
CA GLY A 35 8.08 3.20 16.04
C GLY A 35 6.95 4.20 15.81
N SER A 36 6.97 5.31 16.58
CA SER A 36 6.12 6.47 16.28
C SER A 36 6.60 7.09 14.98
N GLY A 37 5.77 7.02 13.94
CA GLY A 37 6.17 7.45 12.61
C GLY A 37 5.44 8.69 12.13
N ASP A 38 6.14 9.45 11.32
CA ASP A 38 5.59 10.54 10.53
C ASP A 38 4.97 9.98 9.24
N LEU A 39 3.80 10.50 8.88
CA LEU A 39 3.05 10.08 7.71
C LEU A 39 3.81 10.36 6.41
N HIS A 40 4.53 11.48 6.35
CA HIS A 40 5.37 11.83 5.20
C HIS A 40 6.54 10.86 5.06
N GLU A 41 7.20 10.54 6.17
CA GLU A 41 8.28 9.55 6.17
C GLU A 41 7.78 8.15 5.75
N MET A 42 6.63 7.70 6.25
CA MET A 42 6.03 6.43 5.84
C MET A 42 5.72 6.42 4.33
N THR A 43 5.11 7.48 3.82
CA THR A 43 4.85 7.66 2.38
C THR A 43 6.13 7.61 1.56
N ARG A 44 7.20 8.27 2.03
CA ARG A 44 8.52 8.26 1.39
C ARG A 44 9.15 6.86 1.41
N LEU A 45 8.95 6.08 2.47
CA LEU A 45 9.44 4.71 2.59
C LEU A 45 8.68 3.77 1.65
N ILE A 46 7.36 3.90 1.55
CA ILE A 46 6.53 3.17 0.59
C ILE A 46 7.01 3.41 -0.84
N GLY A 47 7.24 4.67 -1.24
CA GLY A 47 7.74 4.98 -2.58
C GLY A 47 9.10 4.35 -2.87
N LYS A 48 10.03 4.35 -1.90
CA LYS A 48 11.33 3.66 -2.03
C LYS A 48 11.16 2.14 -2.11
N PHE A 49 10.26 1.57 -1.31
CA PHE A 49 9.94 0.14 -1.35
C PHE A 49 9.44 -0.27 -2.74
N CYS A 50 8.43 0.41 -3.28
CA CYS A 50 7.89 0.12 -4.62
C CYS A 50 8.97 0.23 -5.71
N GLY A 51 9.81 1.28 -5.69
CA GLY A 51 10.91 1.41 -6.65
C GLY A 51 11.99 0.32 -6.51
N MET A 52 12.22 -0.19 -5.29
CA MET A 52 13.13 -1.31 -5.05
C MET A 52 12.55 -2.65 -5.50
N MET A 53 11.23 -2.82 -5.41
CA MET A 53 10.50 -3.98 -5.96
C MET A 53 10.54 -3.95 -7.49
N ASP A 54 10.14 -2.85 -8.12
CA ASP A 54 10.19 -2.65 -9.58
C ASP A 54 11.58 -2.95 -10.15
N ARG A 55 12.63 -2.45 -9.50
CA ARG A 55 14.00 -2.70 -9.93
C ARG A 55 14.39 -4.17 -9.92
N GLU A 56 13.90 -4.93 -8.94
CA GLU A 56 14.19 -6.36 -8.86
C GLU A 56 13.38 -7.14 -9.91
N LEU A 57 12.09 -6.85 -10.00
CA LEU A 57 11.15 -7.61 -10.83
C LEU A 57 11.30 -7.32 -12.33
N LEU A 58 11.65 -6.08 -12.69
CA LEU A 58 11.66 -5.59 -14.07
C LEU A 58 13.07 -5.20 -14.55
N GLY A 59 14.07 -5.28 -13.67
CA GLY A 59 15.46 -4.95 -13.95
C GLY A 59 15.74 -3.44 -14.02
N HIS A 60 16.97 -3.07 -14.39
CA HIS A 60 17.51 -1.70 -14.25
C HIS A 60 16.74 -0.60 -14.99
N LYS A 61 16.01 -0.94 -16.06
CA LYS A 61 15.26 0.01 -16.90
C LYS A 61 13.79 0.11 -16.51
N TRP A 62 13.38 -0.39 -15.35
CA TRP A 62 12.00 -0.33 -14.86
C TRP A 62 11.35 1.06 -14.99
N HIS A 63 12.11 2.13 -14.81
CA HIS A 63 11.62 3.52 -14.87
C HIS A 63 11.24 3.99 -16.28
N THR A 64 11.63 3.27 -17.34
CA THR A 64 11.23 3.56 -18.72
C THR A 64 9.99 2.78 -19.14
N LEU A 65 9.51 1.86 -18.29
CA LEU A 65 8.31 1.07 -18.55
C LEU A 65 7.06 1.88 -18.24
N PRO A 66 5.96 1.66 -18.97
CA PRO A 66 4.68 2.29 -18.70
C PRO A 66 4.16 1.87 -17.31
N ALA A 67 3.27 2.68 -16.73
CA ALA A 67 2.76 2.47 -15.37
C ALA A 67 2.06 1.11 -15.21
N GLU A 68 1.42 0.64 -16.28
CA GLU A 68 0.66 -0.61 -16.35
C GLU A 68 1.54 -1.86 -16.29
N GLU A 69 2.83 -1.74 -16.60
CA GLU A 69 3.82 -2.82 -16.54
C GLU A 69 4.58 -2.84 -15.21
N ARG A 70 4.32 -1.88 -14.32
CA ARG A 70 5.04 -1.69 -13.06
C ARG A 70 4.20 -2.10 -11.86
N THR A 71 4.83 -2.16 -10.69
CA THR A 71 4.11 -2.33 -9.42
C THR A 71 3.12 -1.19 -9.26
N ASP A 72 1.85 -1.52 -9.08
CA ASP A 72 0.77 -0.56 -8.87
C ASP A 72 -0.07 -0.95 -7.66
N GLY A 73 -0.90 -0.03 -7.18
CA GLY A 73 -1.81 -0.29 -6.07
C GLY A 73 -2.02 0.89 -5.14
N ILE A 74 -2.54 0.57 -3.96
CA ILE A 74 -2.95 1.53 -2.94
C ILE A 74 -2.53 1.03 -1.56
N PHE A 75 -2.07 1.95 -0.72
CA PHE A 75 -1.81 1.72 0.69
C PHE A 75 -2.72 2.57 1.56
N PHE A 76 -3.15 1.97 2.68
CA PHE A 76 -3.84 2.63 3.78
C PHE A 76 -2.94 2.60 5.01
N ILE A 77 -2.56 3.78 5.50
CA ILE A 77 -1.68 3.95 6.65
C ILE A 77 -2.54 4.02 7.91
N GLU A 78 -2.33 3.12 8.85
CA GLU A 78 -3.04 3.05 10.13
C GLU A 78 -2.11 3.39 11.30
N HIS A 79 -2.70 3.64 12.47
CA HIS A 79 -1.99 3.76 13.75
C HIS A 79 -0.87 4.82 13.78
N THR A 80 -1.08 5.95 13.10
CA THR A 80 -0.12 7.07 12.98
C THR A 80 0.40 7.63 14.31
N LYS A 81 -0.31 7.39 15.42
CA LYS A 81 0.06 7.86 16.77
C LYS A 81 0.82 6.84 17.61
N THR A 82 0.95 5.59 17.17
CA THR A 82 1.58 4.50 17.94
C THR A 82 2.60 3.75 17.10
N ASN A 83 2.21 2.65 16.47
CA ASN A 83 3.05 1.86 15.57
C ASN A 83 2.52 2.07 14.14
N ILE A 84 3.13 3.00 13.40
CA ILE A 84 2.66 3.28 12.05
C ILE A 84 2.89 2.05 11.17
N HIS A 85 1.82 1.60 10.53
CA HIS A 85 1.90 0.54 9.52
C HIS A 85 1.03 0.89 8.32
N ALA A 86 1.43 0.39 7.16
CA ALA A 86 0.71 0.58 5.90
C ALA A 86 0.23 -0.77 5.39
N HIS A 87 -1.07 -0.87 5.15
CA HIS A 87 -1.70 -2.01 4.49
C HIS A 87 -1.85 -1.70 3.00
N GLY A 88 -1.11 -2.42 2.17
CA GLY A 88 -1.09 -2.29 0.72
C GLY A 88 -1.87 -3.40 0.03
N LEU A 89 -2.70 -3.02 -0.94
CA LEU A 89 -3.19 -3.91 -1.98
C LEU A 89 -2.41 -3.59 -3.25
N LEU A 90 -1.57 -4.52 -3.66
CA LEU A 90 -0.59 -4.32 -4.72
C LEU A 90 -0.79 -5.29 -5.87
N LYS A 91 -0.56 -4.80 -7.07
CA LYS A 91 -0.36 -5.58 -8.29
C LYS A 91 1.13 -5.58 -8.60
N PHE A 92 1.83 -6.65 -8.24
CA PHE A 92 3.20 -6.87 -8.70
C PHE A 92 3.20 -7.42 -10.14
N PRO A 93 4.18 -7.03 -10.98
CA PRO A 93 4.41 -7.68 -12.26
C PRO A 93 4.66 -9.18 -12.10
N ASP A 94 4.23 -9.97 -13.08
CA ASP A 94 4.46 -11.42 -13.09
C ASP A 94 5.96 -11.72 -13.19
N CYS A 95 6.51 -12.36 -12.15
CA CYS A 95 7.90 -12.79 -12.09
C CYS A 95 7.95 -14.21 -11.46
N PRO A 96 7.89 -15.28 -12.27
CA PRO A 96 7.74 -16.65 -11.77
C PRO A 96 8.88 -17.11 -10.86
N ASP A 97 10.08 -16.55 -11.06
CA ASP A 97 11.28 -16.92 -10.31
C ASP A 97 11.44 -16.12 -9.01
N ALA A 98 10.59 -15.11 -8.76
CA ALA A 98 10.66 -14.27 -7.57
C ALA A 98 9.73 -14.78 -6.46
N ASP A 99 10.31 -15.10 -5.31
CA ASP A 99 9.54 -15.21 -4.07
C ASP A 99 9.21 -13.81 -3.56
N LEU A 100 8.00 -13.33 -3.88
CA LEU A 100 7.53 -11.99 -3.50
C LEU A 100 7.49 -11.78 -1.99
N SER A 101 7.26 -12.84 -1.20
CA SER A 101 7.20 -12.74 0.26
C SER A 101 8.59 -12.47 0.85
N VAL A 102 9.59 -13.23 0.41
CA VAL A 102 11.00 -13.07 0.80
C VAL A 102 11.53 -11.72 0.30
N LEU A 103 11.20 -11.38 -0.95
CA LEU A 103 11.64 -10.13 -1.55
C LEU A 103 11.08 -8.93 -0.80
N THR A 104 9.79 -8.96 -0.45
CA THR A 104 9.14 -7.91 0.35
C THR A 104 9.84 -7.69 1.69
N ALA A 105 10.06 -8.77 2.45
CA ALA A 105 10.77 -8.70 3.73
C ALA A 105 12.20 -8.16 3.58
N PHE A 106 12.91 -8.61 2.55
CA PHE A 106 14.28 -8.17 2.26
C PHE A 106 14.37 -6.70 1.86
N LYS A 107 13.47 -6.20 1.00
CA LYS A 107 13.48 -4.80 0.57
C LYS A 107 13.04 -3.87 1.71
N TRP A 108 12.07 -4.28 2.52
CA TRP A 108 11.62 -3.47 3.66
C TRP A 108 12.65 -3.37 4.78
N SER A 109 13.33 -4.47 5.12
CA SER A 109 14.39 -4.48 6.14
C SER A 109 15.62 -3.64 5.76
N ARG A 110 15.82 -3.35 4.47
CA ARG A 110 16.84 -2.38 4.01
C ARG A 110 16.44 -0.93 4.24
N LEU A 111 15.14 -0.66 4.36
CA LEU A 111 14.61 0.70 4.55
C LEU A 111 14.36 1.01 6.02
N THR A 112 14.16 0.00 6.86
CA THR A 112 13.81 0.14 8.27
C THR A 112 14.68 -0.79 9.13
N ARG A 113 15.25 -0.28 10.23
CA ARG A 113 16.19 -1.06 11.08
C ARG A 113 15.54 -2.23 11.82
N ALA A 114 14.22 -2.21 11.99
CA ALA A 114 13.45 -3.20 12.74
C ALA A 114 12.01 -3.34 12.22
N GLY A 115 11.73 -2.97 10.97
CA GLY A 115 10.37 -3.03 10.44
C GLY A 115 9.91 -4.46 10.19
N GLU A 116 8.61 -4.67 10.34
CA GLU A 116 7.95 -5.94 10.09
C GLU A 116 7.19 -5.92 8.77
N THR A 117 7.08 -7.10 8.16
CA THR A 117 6.28 -7.29 6.95
C THR A 117 5.37 -8.50 7.10
N ASN A 118 4.16 -8.39 6.57
CA ASN A 118 3.28 -9.53 6.34
C ASN A 118 2.86 -9.51 4.87
N PHE A 119 3.15 -10.58 4.13
CA PHE A 119 2.80 -10.73 2.73
C PHE A 119 1.79 -11.87 2.58
N GLN A 120 0.72 -11.64 1.83
CA GLN A 120 -0.28 -12.67 1.52
C GLN A 120 -0.74 -12.53 0.06
N PRO A 121 -0.86 -13.62 -0.71
CA PRO A 121 -1.53 -13.57 -2.01
C PRO A 121 -3.01 -13.19 -1.81
N ILE A 122 -3.56 -12.39 -2.71
CA ILE A 122 -4.98 -11.96 -2.64
C ILE A 122 -5.84 -12.88 -3.51
N TYR A 123 -6.91 -13.40 -2.91
CA TYR A 123 -7.99 -14.11 -3.59
C TYR A 123 -9.33 -13.35 -3.55
N ASP A 124 -9.50 -12.45 -2.59
CA ASP A 124 -10.68 -11.61 -2.40
C ASP A 124 -10.24 -10.15 -2.18
N ALA A 125 -10.07 -9.40 -3.27
CA ALA A 125 -9.60 -8.02 -3.22
C ALA A 125 -10.57 -7.10 -2.47
N GLY A 126 -11.88 -7.32 -2.62
CA GLY A 126 -12.93 -6.55 -1.95
C GLY A 126 -12.94 -6.75 -0.45
N GLY A 127 -12.85 -8.00 0.01
CA GLY A 127 -12.74 -8.33 1.43
C GLY A 127 -11.48 -7.72 2.07
N VAL A 128 -10.33 -7.83 1.40
CA VAL A 128 -9.07 -7.26 1.88
C VAL A 128 -9.12 -5.72 1.89
N ALA A 129 -9.67 -5.09 0.87
CA ALA A 129 -9.85 -3.63 0.84
C ALA A 129 -10.81 -3.15 1.95
N GLY A 130 -11.88 -3.91 2.20
CA GLY A 130 -12.80 -3.68 3.31
C GLY A 130 -12.11 -3.73 4.68
N TYR A 131 -11.14 -4.63 4.86
CA TYR A 131 -10.30 -4.70 6.06
C TYR A 131 -9.35 -3.51 6.18
N CYS A 132 -8.64 -3.15 5.11
CA CYS A 132 -7.65 -2.06 5.12
C CYS A 132 -8.26 -0.68 5.34
N THR A 133 -9.55 -0.53 5.02
CA THR A 133 -10.31 0.73 5.15
C THR A 133 -11.11 0.84 6.45
N LYS A 134 -10.94 -0.08 7.41
CA LYS A 134 -11.74 -0.11 8.65
C LYS A 134 -11.64 1.19 9.46
N GLU A 135 -10.45 1.80 9.52
CA GLU A 135 -10.22 3.03 10.28
C GLU A 135 -10.85 4.27 9.63
N MET A 136 -11.22 4.21 8.34
CA MET A 136 -11.89 5.32 7.64
C MET A 136 -13.27 5.67 8.19
N GLN A 137 -13.88 4.74 8.92
CA GLN A 137 -15.14 4.99 9.61
C GLN A 137 -14.98 5.86 10.87
N SER A 138 -13.74 5.98 11.39
CA SER A 138 -13.38 6.82 12.52
C SER A 138 -13.32 8.31 12.15
N PHE A 139 -13.52 9.19 13.15
CA PHE A 139 -13.32 10.63 13.02
C PHE A 139 -11.84 11.04 12.93
N SER A 140 -10.92 10.13 13.22
CA SER A 140 -9.48 10.39 13.23
C SER A 140 -8.79 10.12 11.90
N PHE A 141 -9.52 9.67 10.89
CA PHE A 141 -8.96 9.37 9.58
C PHE A 141 -8.71 10.66 8.78
N ASP A 142 -7.51 10.78 8.23
CA ASP A 142 -7.09 11.85 7.33
C ASP A 142 -6.86 11.29 5.92
N GLY A 143 -7.17 12.07 4.88
CA GLY A 143 -6.93 11.70 3.49
C GLY A 143 -5.45 11.45 3.18
N ASP A 144 -4.54 12.09 3.92
CA ASP A 144 -3.10 11.86 3.80
C ASP A 144 -2.67 10.43 4.20
N GLN A 145 -3.56 9.66 4.84
CA GLN A 145 -3.34 8.25 5.17
C GLN A 145 -3.52 7.31 3.98
N VAL A 146 -3.87 7.82 2.80
CA VAL A 146 -3.98 7.03 1.56
C VAL A 146 -2.82 7.35 0.63
N VAL A 147 -2.11 6.30 0.20
CA VAL A 147 -0.93 6.41 -0.65
C VAL A 147 -1.16 5.58 -1.92
N LEU A 148 -1.27 6.27 -3.07
CA LEU A 148 -1.34 5.62 -4.38
C LEU A 148 0.08 5.34 -4.88
N VAL A 149 0.37 4.13 -5.34
CA VAL A 149 1.71 3.81 -5.88
C VAL A 149 2.03 4.64 -7.11
N ARG A 150 1.01 4.91 -7.95
CA ARG A 150 1.14 5.76 -9.14
C ARG A 150 1.68 7.17 -8.84
N GLN A 151 1.49 7.70 -7.64
CA GLN A 151 1.98 9.03 -7.29
C GLN A 151 3.51 9.13 -7.29
N PHE A 152 4.21 7.99 -7.25
CA PHE A 152 5.67 7.92 -7.32
C PHE A 152 6.20 7.72 -8.75
N MET A 153 5.32 7.52 -9.72
CA MET A 153 5.68 7.35 -11.12
C MET A 153 5.73 8.74 -11.78
N LYS A 154 6.89 9.13 -12.29
CA LYS A 154 6.99 10.35 -13.10
C LYS A 154 6.50 10.04 -14.51
N HIS A 155 5.59 10.86 -15.01
CA HIS A 155 5.19 10.89 -16.43
C HIS A 155 6.30 11.51 -17.28
#